data_AF-A0A243SE18-F1
#
_entry.id   AF-A0A243SE18-F1
#
_cell.length_a   1.000
_cell.length_b   1.000
_cell.length_c   1.000
_cell.angle_alpha   90.00
_cell.angle_beta   90.00
_cell.angle_gamma   90.00
#
_symmetry.space_group_name_H-M   'P 1'
#
loop_
_entity.id
_entity.type
_entity.pdbx_description
1 polymer ?
#
loop_
_entity_poly.entity_id
_entity_poly.type
_entity_poly.pdbx_seq_one_letter_code
_entity_poly.pdbx_strand_id
1 'polypeptide(L)'
;MKFISLKESKYVWLIIIALTIIAILFKSIYRQYITENHIQDFGISDTSPNFFAGLLIMFFYFTQNFYNKNKFIKNAFFALVGLIGYELVQGNVLTYRTFDFSDIVASIIGVIFGYFICIELNNRSILLPKEKSPNR
;
A
#
# COMPACT_ATOMS: atom_id res chain seq x y z
N MET A 1 -14.12 3.39 -12.71
CA MET A 1 -13.56 2.18 -12.07
C MET A 1 -14.72 1.34 -11.56
N LYS A 2 -14.71 0.01 -11.70
CA LYS A 2 -15.75 -0.87 -11.14
C LYS A 2 -15.10 -1.73 -10.06
N PHE A 3 -15.71 -1.78 -8.88
CA PHE A 3 -15.23 -2.61 -7.79
C PHE A 3 -15.73 -4.03 -7.96
N ILE A 4 -14.93 -5.00 -7.50
CA ILE A 4 -15.41 -6.36 -7.27
C ILE A 4 -16.48 -6.29 -6.17
N SER A 5 -17.48 -7.17 -6.20
CA SER A 5 -18.50 -7.17 -5.15
C SER A 5 -17.87 -7.37 -3.76
N LEU A 6 -18.43 -6.73 -2.73
CA LEU A 6 -17.94 -6.90 -1.36
C LEU A 6 -17.94 -8.36 -0.92
N LYS A 7 -18.92 -9.15 -1.38
CA LYS A 7 -19.03 -10.58 -1.07
C LYS A 7 -17.82 -11.37 -1.58
N GLU A 8 -17.32 -11.04 -2.77
CA GLU A 8 -16.18 -11.70 -3.40
C GLU A 8 -14.84 -11.17 -2.89
N SER A 9 -14.77 -9.89 -2.49
CA SER A 9 -13.54 -9.23 -2.06
C SER A 9 -13.42 -9.06 -0.53
N LYS A 10 -14.32 -9.65 0.26
CA LYS A 10 -14.43 -9.42 1.71
C LYS A 10 -13.11 -9.61 2.48
N TYR A 11 -12.31 -10.61 2.11
CA TYR A 11 -11.05 -10.89 2.78
C TYR A 11 -9.97 -9.86 2.43
N VAL A 12 -9.98 -9.34 1.20
CA VAL A 12 -9.10 -8.22 0.80
C VAL A 12 -9.43 -6.98 1.62
N TRP A 13 -10.72 -6.69 1.81
CA TRP A 13 -11.17 -5.57 2.66
C TRP A 13 -10.81 -5.75 4.14
N LEU A 14 -10.93 -6.96 4.68
CA LEU A 14 -10.47 -7.25 6.05
C LEU A 14 -8.96 -7.01 6.20
N ILE A 15 -8.16 -7.40 5.20
CA ILE A 15 -6.72 -7.11 5.18
C ILE A 15 -6.47 -5.60 5.13
N ILE A 16 -7.17 -4.85 4.28
CA ILE A 16 -7.06 -3.38 4.21
C ILE A 16 -7.35 -2.75 5.57
N ILE A 17 -8.43 -3.17 6.24
CA ILE A 17 -8.81 -2.66 7.57
C ILE A 17 -7.71 -2.99 8.60
N ALA A 18 -7.24 -4.24 8.64
CA ALA A 18 -6.18 -4.65 9.56
C ALA A 18 -4.88 -3.87 9.32
N LEU A 19 -4.44 -3.73 8.07
CA LEU A 19 -3.26 -2.96 7.70
C LEU A 19 -3.42 -1.47 8.04
N THR A 20 -4.62 -0.91 7.89
CA THR A 20 -4.90 0.48 8.27
C THR A 20 -4.78 0.69 9.77
N ILE A 21 -5.31 -0.25 10.58
CA ILE A 21 -5.15 -0.22 12.03
C ILE A 21 -3.67 -0.29 12.40
N ILE A 22 -2.91 -1.22 11.81
CA ILE A 22 -1.47 -1.33 12.05
C ILE A 22 -0.75 -0.05 11.66
N ALA A 23 -1.05 0.54 10.50
CA ALA A 23 -0.43 1.79 10.04
C ALA A 23 -0.69 2.95 11.03
N ILE A 24 -1.92 3.04 11.57
CA ILE A 24 -2.26 4.03 12.59
C ILE A 24 -1.45 3.79 13.86
N LEU A 25 -1.37 2.55 14.35
CA LEU A 25 -0.59 2.19 15.53
C LEU A 25 0.90 2.51 15.36
N PHE A 26 1.45 2.29 14.16
CA PHE A 26 2.83 2.66 13.85
C PHE A 26 3.03 4.18 13.90
N LYS A 27 2.12 4.93 13.29
CA LYS A 27 2.19 6.40 13.23
C LYS A 27 2.02 7.06 14.60
N SER A 28 1.16 6.52 15.47
CA SER A 28 0.87 7.10 16.78
C SER A 28 1.70 6.47 17.89
N ILE A 29 1.40 5.22 18.25
CA ILE A 29 1.92 4.58 19.45
C ILE A 29 3.40 4.21 19.28
N TYR A 30 3.74 3.52 18.20
CA TYR A 30 5.11 3.04 17.98
C TYR A 30 6.09 4.21 17.85
N ARG A 31 5.77 5.19 16.99
CA ARG A 31 6.63 6.37 16.79
C ARG A 31 6.81 7.16 18.08
N GLN A 32 5.74 7.37 18.85
CA GLN A 32 5.83 8.03 20.16
C GLN A 32 6.75 7.25 21.10
N TYR A 33 6.56 5.93 21.21
CA TYR A 33 7.39 5.07 22.06
C TYR A 33 8.88 5.12 21.69
N ILE A 34 9.22 5.02 20.40
CA ILE A 34 10.60 5.11 19.92
C ILE A 34 11.21 6.47 20.30
N THR A 35 10.46 7.55 20.09
CA THR A 35 10.90 8.92 20.36
C THR A 35 11.13 9.17 21.85
N GLU A 36 10.18 8.76 22.70
CA GLU A 36 10.22 8.97 24.16
C GLU A 36 11.30 8.14 24.85
N ASN A 37 11.59 6.95 24.32
CA ASN A 37 12.61 6.06 24.89
C ASN A 37 13.98 6.21 24.23
N HIS A 38 14.15 7.18 23.32
CA HIS A 38 15.39 7.42 22.55
C HIS A 38 15.95 6.15 21.89
N ILE A 39 15.06 5.30 21.37
CA ILE A 39 15.44 4.03 20.73
C ILE A 39 15.93 4.32 19.32
N GLN A 40 17.09 3.80 18.96
CA GLN A 40 17.57 3.84 17.59
C GLN A 40 16.94 2.68 16.79
N ASP A 41 15.88 2.97 16.05
CA ASP A 41 15.14 1.98 15.25
C ASP A 41 15.47 2.03 13.75
N PHE A 42 16.57 2.69 13.39
CA PHE A 42 17.01 2.89 12.00
C PHE A 42 15.99 3.64 11.12
N GLY A 43 15.11 4.45 11.70
CA GLY A 43 14.15 5.29 10.97
C GLY A 43 12.88 4.56 10.55
N ILE A 44 12.60 3.38 11.11
CA ILE A 44 11.38 2.61 10.84
C ILE A 44 10.15 3.41 11.30
N SER A 45 10.22 4.07 12.46
CA SER A 45 9.12 4.86 13.02
C SER A 45 8.70 6.02 12.12
N ASP A 46 9.67 6.62 11.43
CA ASP A 46 9.43 7.78 10.57
C ASP A 46 8.92 7.36 9.19
N THR A 47 9.47 6.28 8.63
CA THR A 47 9.20 5.82 7.25
C THR A 47 8.06 4.80 7.11
N SER A 48 7.68 4.14 8.22
CA SER A 48 6.60 3.14 8.22
C SER A 48 5.26 3.65 7.67
N PRO A 49 4.80 4.90 7.91
CA PRO A 49 3.54 5.38 7.32
C PRO A 49 3.57 5.36 5.78
N ASN A 50 4.72 5.70 5.19
CA ASN A 50 4.91 5.74 3.73
C ASN A 50 4.96 4.34 3.13
N PHE A 51 5.62 3.41 3.81
CA PHE A 51 5.55 1.98 3.45
C PHE A 51 4.11 1.46 3.45
N PHE A 52 3.35 1.72 4.53
CA PHE A 52 1.96 1.27 4.62
C PHE A 52 1.05 1.95 3.60
N ALA A 53 1.31 3.22 3.25
CA ALA A 53 0.57 3.91 2.19
C ALA A 53 0.73 3.20 0.84
N GLY A 54 1.96 2.88 0.44
CA GLY A 54 2.25 2.11 -0.78
C GLY A 54 1.58 0.73 -0.77
N LEU A 55 1.68 0.03 0.36
CA LEU A 55 1.06 -1.29 0.54
C LEU A 55 -0.47 -1.23 0.41
N LEU A 56 -1.12 -0.29 1.11
CA LEU A 56 -2.57 -0.12 1.11
C LEU A 56 -3.12 0.26 -0.27
N ILE A 57 -2.42 1.12 -1.01
CA ILE A 57 -2.80 1.50 -2.38
C ILE A 57 -2.84 0.25 -3.28
N MET A 58 -1.88 -0.66 -3.14
CA MET A 58 -1.86 -1.88 -3.94
C MET A 58 -3.03 -2.81 -3.61
N PHE A 59 -3.32 -3.01 -2.32
CA PHE A 59 -4.49 -3.77 -1.91
C PHE A 59 -5.80 -3.12 -2.37
N PHE A 60 -5.90 -1.80 -2.29
CA PHE A 60 -7.06 -1.07 -2.79
C PHE A 60 -7.23 -1.26 -4.29
N TYR A 61 -6.17 -1.13 -5.09
CA TYR A 61 -6.23 -1.42 -6.53
C TYR A 61 -6.56 -2.87 -6.83
N PHE A 62 -6.19 -3.81 -5.96
CA PHE A 62 -6.54 -5.22 -6.10
C PHE A 62 -8.05 -5.47 -5.93
N THR A 63 -8.79 -4.59 -5.24
CA THR A 63 -10.26 -4.65 -5.16
C THR A 63 -10.97 -4.15 -6.43
N GLN A 64 -10.24 -3.57 -7.39
CA GLN A 64 -10.81 -2.93 -8.58
C GLN A 64 -10.74 -3.85 -9.81
N ASN A 65 -11.90 -4.35 -10.23
CA ASN A 65 -12.09 -5.38 -11.27
C ASN A 65 -11.39 -6.73 -11.00
N PHE A 66 -11.87 -7.79 -11.66
CA PHE A 66 -11.12 -9.04 -11.74
C PHE A 66 -9.69 -8.79 -12.20
N TYR A 67 -8.74 -9.46 -11.52
CA TYR A 67 -7.32 -9.23 -11.69
C TYR A 67 -6.92 -9.30 -13.17
N ASN A 68 -6.37 -8.19 -13.68
CA ASN A 68 -5.74 -8.11 -14.99
C ASN A 68 -4.30 -7.66 -14.79
N LYS A 69 -3.33 -8.55 -15.10
CA LYS A 69 -1.90 -8.32 -14.85
C LYS A 69 -1.39 -7.00 -15.43
N ASN A 70 -1.73 -6.70 -16.69
CA ASN A 70 -1.28 -5.48 -17.36
C ASN A 70 -1.85 -4.22 -16.71
N LYS A 71 -3.13 -4.25 -16.33
CA LYS A 71 -3.76 -3.16 -15.60
C LYS A 71 -3.16 -2.99 -14.21
N PHE A 72 -2.87 -4.10 -13.51
CA PHE A 72 -2.29 -4.05 -12.17
C PHE A 72 -0.85 -3.52 -12.17
N ILE A 73 -0.04 -3.84 -13.18
CA ILE A 73 1.28 -3.24 -13.40
C ILE A 73 1.15 -1.72 -13.61
N LYS A 74 0.20 -1.28 -14.45
CA LYS A 74 -0.07 0.16 -14.65
C LYS A 74 -0.48 0.84 -13.35
N ASN A 75 -1.33 0.22 -12.56
CA ASN A 75 -1.73 0.73 -11.25
C ASN A 75 -0.54 0.87 -10.29
N ALA A 76 0.37 -0.12 -10.26
CA ALA A 76 1.59 -0.03 -9.46
C ALA A 76 2.50 1.14 -9.93
N PHE A 77 2.66 1.32 -11.24
CA PHE A 77 3.40 2.46 -11.78
C PHE A 77 2.77 3.80 -11.38
N PHE A 78 1.45 3.94 -11.51
CA PHE A 78 0.75 5.16 -11.08
C PHE A 78 0.82 5.39 -9.57
N ALA A 79 0.81 4.33 -8.76
CA ALA A 79 1.02 4.42 -7.32
C ALA A 79 2.40 4.99 -7.00
N LEU A 80 3.46 4.49 -7.65
CA LEU A 80 4.83 4.99 -7.49
C LEU A 80 4.94 6.46 -7.88
N VAL A 81 4.45 6.81 -9.08
CA VAL A 81 4.48 8.21 -9.55
C VAL A 81 3.71 9.13 -8.62
N GLY A 82 2.54 8.69 -8.15
CA GLY A 82 1.71 9.45 -7.21
C GLY A 82 2.40 9.68 -5.86
N LEU A 83 2.99 8.64 -5.27
CA LEU A 83 3.65 8.73 -3.96
C LEU A 83 4.97 9.52 -4.03
N ILE A 84 5.78 9.30 -5.07
CA ILE A 84 7.00 10.07 -5.29
C ILE A 84 6.65 11.54 -5.57
N GLY A 85 5.65 11.79 -6.41
CA GLY A 85 5.16 13.13 -6.70
C GLY A 85 4.62 13.83 -5.45
N TYR A 86 3.90 13.11 -4.58
CA TYR A 86 3.43 13.62 -3.30
C TYR A 86 4.58 14.08 -2.42
N GLU A 87 5.64 13.28 -2.25
CA GLU A 87 6.81 13.67 -1.44
C GLU A 87 7.58 14.85 -2.04
N LEU A 88 7.72 14.88 -3.37
CA LEU A 88 8.34 16.01 -4.07
C LEU A 88 7.54 17.30 -3.89
N VAL A 89 6.22 17.25 -3.93
CA VAL A 89 5.35 18.42 -3.70
C VAL A 89 5.38 18.82 -2.23
N GLN A 90 5.32 17.84 -1.32
CA GLN A 90 5.39 18.10 0.12
C GLN A 90 6.67 18.85 0.48
N GLY A 91 7.83 18.38 0.01
CA GLY A 91 9.12 19.00 0.32
C GLY A 91 9.37 20.38 -0.33
N ASN A 92 8.69 20.70 -1.44
CA ASN A 92 8.93 21.95 -2.19
C ASN A 92 7.82 23.01 -2.02
N VAL A 93 6.59 22.61 -1.72
CA VAL A 93 5.41 23.50 -1.72
C VAL A 93 4.83 23.68 -0.32
N LEU A 94 4.93 22.66 0.55
CA LEU A 94 4.41 22.71 1.91
C LEU A 94 5.58 22.93 2.88
N THR A 95 5.82 24.20 3.24
CA THR A 95 6.95 24.70 4.04
C THR A 95 7.14 24.07 5.44
N TYR A 96 6.28 23.11 5.84
CA TYR A 96 6.26 22.48 7.17
C TYR A 96 6.87 21.08 7.21
N ARG A 97 7.26 20.48 6.06
CA ARG A 97 7.93 19.18 6.01
C ARG A 97 9.06 19.17 4.97
N THR A 98 10.21 18.64 5.37
CA THR A 98 11.36 18.46 4.48
C THR A 98 11.14 17.27 3.55
N PHE A 99 11.64 17.39 2.32
CA PHE A 99 11.81 16.25 1.42
C PHE A 99 12.64 15.15 2.12
N ASP A 100 12.09 13.95 2.27
CA ASP A 100 12.81 12.81 2.84
C ASP A 100 12.94 11.68 1.80
N PHE A 101 14.20 11.39 1.44
CA PHE A 101 14.51 10.30 0.51
C PHE A 101 14.13 8.93 1.07
N SER A 102 14.16 8.77 2.40
CA SER A 102 13.81 7.53 3.09
C SER A 102 12.33 7.21 2.92
N ASP A 103 11.47 8.23 2.91
CA ASP A 103 10.03 8.12 2.69
C ASP A 103 9.69 7.72 1.24
N ILE A 104 10.47 8.18 0.26
CA ILE A 104 10.37 7.73 -1.13
C ILE A 104 10.76 6.26 -1.24
N VAL A 105 11.88 5.86 -0.64
CA VAL A 105 12.33 4.47 -0.65
C VAL A 105 11.31 3.56 0.02
N ALA A 106 10.76 3.97 1.18
CA ALA A 106 9.73 3.22 1.88
C ALA A 106 8.45 3.07 1.05
N SER A 107 8.02 4.14 0.36
CA SER A 107 6.87 4.10 -0.56
C SER A 107 7.09 3.12 -1.72
N ILE A 108 8.29 3.14 -2.33
CA ILE A 108 8.67 2.22 -3.40
C ILE A 108 8.62 0.77 -2.91
N ILE A 109 9.23 0.49 -1.76
CA ILE A 109 9.24 -0.84 -1.15
C ILE A 109 7.80 -1.29 -0.84
N GLY A 110 6.96 -0.42 -0.28
CA GLY A 110 5.56 -0.71 0.03
C GLY A 110 4.75 -1.11 -1.20
N VAL A 111 4.91 -0.37 -2.32
CA VAL A 111 4.25 -0.69 -3.59
C VAL A 111 4.75 -2.01 -4.17
N ILE A 112 6.07 -2.23 -4.23
CA ILE A 112 6.66 -3.47 -4.76
C ILE A 112 6.19 -4.68 -3.93
N PHE A 113 6.25 -4.56 -2.60
CA PHE A 113 5.85 -5.62 -1.68
C PHE A 113 4.36 -5.92 -1.81
N GLY A 114 3.51 -4.90 -1.83
CA GLY A 114 2.06 -5.04 -2.04
C GLY A 114 1.72 -5.65 -3.39
N TYR A 115 2.43 -5.29 -4.45
CA TYR A 115 2.28 -5.88 -5.78
C TYR A 115 2.53 -7.40 -5.76
N PHE A 116 3.66 -7.84 -5.19
CA PHE A 116 4.00 -9.26 -5.12
C PHE A 116 3.01 -10.05 -4.26
N ILE A 117 2.62 -9.52 -3.09
CA ILE A 117 1.62 -10.16 -2.24
C ILE A 117 0.29 -10.34 -2.98
N CYS A 118 -0.20 -9.30 -3.65
CA CYS A 118 -1.46 -9.38 -4.39
C CYS A 118 -1.40 -10.39 -5.54
N ILE A 119 -0.26 -10.48 -6.24
CA ILE A 119 -0.05 -11.50 -7.28
C ILE A 119 -0.09 -12.90 -6.69
N GLU A 120 0.61 -13.12 -5.58
CA GLU A 120 0.67 -14.43 -4.94
C GLU A 120 -0.72 -14.88 -4.45
N LEU A 121 -1.48 -13.95 -3.86
CA LEU A 121 -2.85 -14.18 -3.43
C LEU A 121 -3.80 -14.50 -4.60
N ASN A 122 -3.60 -13.84 -5.75
CA ASN A 122 -4.32 -14.14 -6.98
C ASN A 122 -3.96 -15.53 -7.54
N ASN A 123 -2.67 -15.88 -7.59
CA ASN A 123 -2.19 -17.15 -8.12
C ASN A 123 -2.77 -18.34 -7.35
N ARG A 124 -2.84 -18.21 -6.02
CA ARG A 124 -3.42 -19.21 -5.14
C ARG A 124 -4.96 -19.20 -5.12
N SER A 125 -5.60 -18.24 -5.80
CA SER A 125 -7.06 -18.04 -5.79
C SER A 125 -7.66 -17.97 -4.38
N ILE A 126 -6.87 -17.47 -3.41
CA ILE A 126 -7.25 -17.44 -2.00
C ILE A 126 -8.31 -16.36 -1.75
N LEU A 127 -8.25 -15.25 -2.47
CA LEU A 127 -9.03 -14.05 -2.13
C LEU A 127 -10.02 -13.60 -3.19
N LEU A 128 -9.86 -14.01 -4.45
CA LEU A 128 -10.78 -13.67 -5.53
C LEU A 128 -11.14 -14.93 -6.32
N PRO A 129 -12.44 -15.21 -6.55
CA PRO A 129 -12.85 -16.31 -7.40
C PRO A 129 -12.33 -16.07 -8.83
N LYS A 130 -11.75 -17.10 -9.45
CA LYS A 130 -11.35 -17.04 -10.86
C LYS A 130 -12.61 -16.81 -11.71
N GLU A 131 -12.50 -15.94 -12.70
CA GLU A 131 -13.54 -15.80 -13.73
C GLU A 131 -13.87 -17.20 -14.24
N LYS A 132 -15.14 -17.60 -14.19
CA LYS A 132 -15.60 -18.77 -14.94
C LYS A 132 -15.28 -18.45 -16.40
N SER A 133 -14.38 -19.21 -17.01
CA SER A 133 -14.12 -19.15 -18.44
C SER A 133 -15.45 -18.99 -19.16
N PRO A 134 -15.65 -17.97 -20.02
CA PRO A 134 -16.80 -17.99 -20.91
C PRO A 134 -16.71 -19.31 -21.67
N ASN A 135 -17.74 -20.14 -21.53
CA ASN A 135 -17.86 -21.39 -22.26
C ASN A 135 -17.60 -21.08 -23.74
N ARG A 136 -16.59 -21.72 -24.32
CA ARG A 136 -16.43 -21.82 -25.77
C ARG A 136 -17.51 -22.73 -26.33
#